data_AF-A0A3S1PIU5-F1
#
_entry.id   AF-A0A3S1PIU5-F1
#
_cell.length_a   1.000
_cell.length_b   1.000
_cell.length_c   1.000
_cell.angle_alpha   90.00
_cell.angle_beta   90.00
_cell.angle_gamma   90.00
#
_symmetry.space_group_name_H-M   'P 1'
#
loop_
_entity.id
_entity.type
_entity.pdbx_description
1 polymer ?
#
loop_
_entity_poly.entity_id
_entity_poly.type
_entity_poly.pdbx_seq_one_letter_code
_entity_poly.pdbx_strand_id
1 'polypeptide(L)'
;MLQTPNSVPFSKAPLPGFAMEAAGSRRPLPVYRPREALAPRPLSPHKIAAQSAERDEMARAIEQCGGDVTACGQLLGMSRATFYRKLKQYNLSLERQDA
;
A
#
# COMPACT_ATOMS: atom_id res chain seq x y z
N MET A 1 38.06 -3.98 -34.32
CA MET A 1 37.00 -4.75 -35.02
C MET A 1 36.69 -5.96 -34.17
N LEU A 2 35.64 -5.93 -33.34
CA LEU A 2 35.18 -7.09 -32.60
C LEU A 2 33.83 -7.49 -33.19
N GLN A 3 33.86 -8.57 -33.96
CA GLN A 3 32.74 -9.06 -34.75
C GLN A 3 31.93 -10.05 -33.92
N THR A 4 30.69 -9.71 -33.63
CA THR A 4 29.59 -10.66 -33.41
C THR A 4 28.61 -10.46 -34.57
N PRO A 5 27.96 -11.50 -35.11
CA PRO A 5 27.00 -12.28 -34.34
C PRO A 5 27.00 -13.80 -34.57
N ASN A 6 26.87 -14.52 -33.46
CA ASN A 6 26.47 -15.92 -33.41
C ASN A 6 24.99 -15.99 -33.85
N SER A 7 24.76 -16.47 -35.08
CA SER A 7 23.44 -16.66 -35.69
C SER A 7 23.17 -18.16 -35.78
N VAL A 8 22.37 -18.68 -34.85
CA VAL A 8 21.80 -20.02 -34.95
C VAL A 8 20.39 -19.92 -35.53
N PRO A 9 20.10 -20.54 -36.69
CA PRO A 9 18.74 -20.57 -37.21
C PRO A 9 17.93 -21.60 -36.41
N PHE A 10 16.95 -21.12 -35.64
CA PHE A 10 15.93 -21.98 -35.05
C PHE A 10 15.02 -22.53 -36.17
N SER A 11 15.42 -23.66 -36.76
CA SER A 11 14.57 -24.41 -37.69
C SER A 11 13.46 -25.11 -36.90
N LYS A 12 12.36 -24.38 -36.69
CA LYS A 12 11.13 -24.98 -36.12
C LYS A 12 10.39 -25.72 -37.24
N ALA A 13 10.66 -27.01 -37.39
CA ALA A 13 9.81 -27.89 -38.19
C ALA A 13 8.37 -27.89 -37.62
N PRO A 14 7.32 -27.95 -38.46
CA PRO A 14 5.94 -27.92 -38.01
C PRO A 14 5.52 -29.30 -37.48
N LEU A 15 4.97 -29.34 -36.27
CA LEU A 15 4.31 -30.53 -35.73
C LEU A 15 2.92 -30.68 -36.37
N PRO A 16 2.56 -31.84 -36.95
CA PRO A 16 1.18 -32.11 -37.38
C PRO A 16 0.39 -32.67 -36.19
N GLY A 17 -0.77 -32.07 -35.90
CA GLY A 17 -1.73 -32.67 -34.96
C GLY A 17 -2.37 -31.70 -33.98
N PHE A 18 -2.98 -30.61 -34.48
CA PHE A 18 -4.05 -29.93 -33.74
C PHE A 18 -5.34 -30.15 -34.51
N ALA A 19 -6.04 -31.24 -34.18
CA ALA A 19 -7.45 -31.36 -34.50
C ALA A 19 -8.17 -30.17 -33.84
N MET A 20 -8.75 -29.30 -34.67
CA MET A 20 -9.65 -28.25 -34.18
C MET A 20 -10.95 -28.91 -33.74
N GLU A 21 -11.07 -29.23 -32.46
CA GLU A 21 -12.37 -29.49 -31.85
C GLU A 21 -12.91 -28.16 -31.29
N ALA A 22 -13.83 -27.58 -32.08
CA ALA A 22 -14.58 -26.40 -31.72
C ALA A 22 -15.55 -26.74 -30.57
N ALA A 23 -15.16 -26.47 -29.33
CA ALA A 23 -16.06 -26.44 -28.18
C ALA A 23 -15.86 -25.14 -27.40
N GLY A 24 -16.95 -24.37 -27.29
CA GLY A 24 -16.96 -22.98 -26.87
C GLY A 24 -16.28 -22.71 -25.52
N SER A 25 -15.18 -21.94 -25.59
CA SER A 25 -14.58 -21.24 -24.46
C SER A 25 -15.55 -20.18 -23.91
N ARG A 26 -16.50 -20.59 -23.08
CA ARG A 26 -17.21 -19.66 -22.18
C ARG A 26 -16.29 -19.30 -21.02
N ARG A 27 -15.22 -18.54 -21.30
CA ARG A 27 -14.52 -17.82 -20.24
C ARG A 27 -15.52 -16.80 -19.71
N PRO A 28 -15.99 -16.91 -18.45
CA PRO A 28 -16.85 -15.88 -17.90
C PRO A 28 -16.08 -14.57 -17.96
N LEU A 29 -16.73 -13.53 -18.50
CA LEU A 29 -16.14 -12.20 -18.50
C LEU A 29 -15.80 -11.83 -17.06
N PRO A 30 -14.68 -11.12 -16.82
CA PRO A 30 -14.43 -10.54 -15.50
C PRO A 30 -15.62 -9.65 -15.19
N VAL A 31 -16.49 -10.11 -14.29
CA VAL A 31 -17.59 -9.31 -13.78
C VAL A 31 -16.91 -8.17 -13.05
N TYR A 32 -16.82 -7.02 -13.71
CA TYR A 32 -16.48 -5.78 -13.06
C TYR A 32 -17.57 -5.55 -12.02
N ARG A 33 -17.32 -5.98 -10.79
CA ARG A 33 -18.01 -5.39 -9.66
C ARG A 33 -17.49 -3.96 -9.64
N PRO A 34 -18.36 -2.96 -9.87
CA PRO A 34 -18.01 -1.61 -9.48
C PRO A 34 -17.43 -1.73 -8.08
N ARG A 35 -16.27 -1.14 -7.83
CA ARG A 35 -15.86 -0.88 -6.45
C ARG A 35 -16.92 0.07 -5.95
N GLU A 36 -18.08 -0.48 -5.53
CA GLU A 36 -19.12 0.23 -4.80
C GLU A 36 -18.34 1.09 -3.85
N ALA A 37 -18.41 2.40 -4.07
CA ALA A 37 -17.62 3.35 -3.33
C ALA A 37 -17.92 3.01 -1.87
N LEU A 38 -16.97 2.33 -1.22
CA LEU A 38 -17.20 1.69 0.06
C LEU A 38 -17.44 2.86 0.99
N ALA A 39 -18.72 3.20 1.18
CA ALA A 39 -19.11 4.25 2.10
C ALA A 39 -18.37 3.90 3.40
N PRO A 40 -17.65 4.87 4.00
CA PRO A 40 -16.82 4.59 5.15
C PRO A 40 -17.71 3.92 6.20
N ARG A 41 -17.45 2.64 6.46
CA ARG A 41 -18.25 1.89 7.42
C ARG A 41 -18.14 2.61 8.75
N PRO A 42 -19.26 2.88 9.45
CA PRO A 42 -19.20 3.55 10.74
C PRO A 42 -18.25 2.76 11.65
N LEU A 43 -17.33 3.48 12.30
CA LEU A 43 -16.36 2.87 13.19
C LEU A 43 -17.11 2.30 14.40
N SER A 44 -16.80 1.06 14.76
CA SER A 44 -17.30 0.48 16.01
C SER A 44 -16.83 1.33 17.21
N PRO A 45 -17.63 1.45 18.30
CA PRO A 45 -17.26 2.23 19.48
C PRO A 45 -15.85 1.94 20.02
N HIS A 46 -15.44 0.67 20.03
CA HIS A 46 -14.09 0.25 20.45
C HIS A 46 -12.98 0.88 19.59
N LYS A 47 -13.19 1.06 18.28
CA LYS A 47 -12.22 1.70 17.39
C LYS A 47 -12.13 3.19 17.63
N ILE A 48 -13.24 3.82 18.01
CA ILE A 48 -13.28 5.25 18.34
C ILE A 48 -12.47 5.51 19.62
N ALA A 49 -12.72 4.71 20.67
CA ALA A 49 -11.98 4.82 21.94
C ALA A 49 -10.47 4.58 21.77
N ALA A 50 -10.09 3.61 20.92
CA ALA A 50 -8.69 3.38 20.60
C ALA A 50 -8.05 4.57 19.83
N GLN A 51 -8.78 5.20 18.91
CA GLN A 51 -8.30 6.39 18.19
C GLN A 51 -8.13 7.61 19.09
N SER A 52 -9.04 7.83 20.05
CA SER A 52 -8.90 8.95 20.99
C SER A 52 -7.68 8.77 21.90
N ALA A 53 -7.51 7.57 22.47
CA ALA A 53 -6.35 7.27 23.30
C ALA A 53 -5.03 7.40 22.51
N GLU A 54 -5.01 6.93 21.26
CA GLU A 54 -3.82 7.07 20.41
C GLU A 54 -3.52 8.53 20.08
N ARG A 55 -4.53 9.36 19.83
CA ARG A 55 -4.37 10.79 19.59
C ARG A 55 -3.76 11.49 20.81
N ASP A 56 -4.26 11.18 22.00
CA ASP A 56 -3.77 11.78 23.26
C ASP A 56 -2.31 11.37 23.52
N GLU A 57 -1.98 10.11 23.27
CA GLU A 57 -0.60 9.61 23.42
C GLU A 57 0.35 10.25 22.40
N MET A 58 -0.10 10.44 21.16
CA MET A 58 0.67 11.17 20.15
C MET A 58 0.89 12.63 20.54
N ALA A 59 -0.11 13.33 21.09
CA ALA A 59 0.04 14.70 21.55
C ALA A 59 1.10 14.80 22.65
N ARG A 60 1.07 13.90 23.63
CA ARG A 60 2.07 13.83 24.70
C ARG A 60 3.47 13.54 24.19
N ALA A 61 3.60 12.60 23.25
CA ALA A 61 4.90 12.28 22.65
C ALA A 61 5.49 13.48 21.90
N ILE A 62 4.66 14.29 21.23
CA ILE A 62 5.08 15.50 20.54
C ILE A 62 5.62 16.54 21.52
N GLU A 63 4.93 16.74 22.64
CA GLU A 63 5.38 17.64 23.71
C GLU A 63 6.70 17.17 24.33
N GLN A 64 6.84 15.86 24.59
CA GLN A 64 8.05 15.29 25.18
C GLN A 64 9.27 15.33 24.25
N CYS A 65 9.05 15.16 22.95
CA CYS A 65 10.14 15.12 21.97
C CYS A 65 10.43 16.47 21.31
N GLY A 66 9.73 17.55 21.70
CA GLY A 66 9.97 18.89 21.15
C GLY A 66 9.74 19.01 19.64
N GLY A 67 8.89 18.16 19.05
CA GLY A 67 8.61 18.15 17.61
C GLY A 67 9.52 17.25 16.76
N ASP A 68 10.46 16.52 17.35
CA ASP A 68 11.27 15.54 16.61
C ASP A 68 10.48 14.27 16.27
N VAL A 69 10.10 14.13 15.00
CA VAL A 69 9.23 13.04 14.51
C VAL A 69 9.83 11.66 14.73
N THR A 70 11.15 11.55 14.54
CA THR A 70 11.87 10.28 14.69
C THR A 70 11.90 9.85 16.15
N ALA A 71 12.12 10.79 17.07
CA ALA A 71 12.08 10.53 18.51
C ALA A 71 10.66 10.18 18.98
N CYS A 72 9.64 10.95 18.54
CA CYS A 72 8.23 10.65 18.84
C CYS A 72 7.83 9.24 18.36
N GLY A 73 8.23 8.90 17.13
CA GLY A 73 7.96 7.61 16.54
C GLY A 73 8.58 6.47 17.33
N GLN A 74 9.86 6.61 17.73
CA GLN A 74 10.54 5.62 18.55
C GLN A 74 9.91 5.47 19.93
N LEU A 75 9.53 6.57 20.57
CA LEU A 75 8.88 6.57 21.89
C LEU A 75 7.55 5.80 21.86
N LEU A 76 6.78 5.96 20.78
CA LEU A 76 5.52 5.24 20.58
C LEU A 76 5.67 3.87 19.91
N GLY A 77 6.90 3.43 19.62
CA GLY A 77 7.17 2.15 18.95
C GLY A 77 6.67 2.07 17.50
N MET A 78 6.57 3.21 16.80
CA MET A 78 6.08 3.28 15.42
C MET A 78 7.10 3.88 14.44
N SER A 79 7.01 3.46 13.18
CA SER A 79 7.83 4.04 12.11
C SER A 79 7.41 5.49 11.81
N ARG A 80 8.36 6.29 11.32
CA ARG A 80 8.13 7.69 10.88
C ARG A 80 6.98 7.80 9.87
N ALA A 81 6.87 6.86 8.93
CA ALA A 81 5.79 6.84 7.94
C ALA A 81 4.42 6.61 8.57
N THR A 82 4.35 5.80 9.63
CA THR A 82 3.10 5.57 10.37
C THR A 82 2.73 6.78 11.21
N PHE A 83 3.71 7.39 11.86
CA PHE A 83 3.53 8.59 12.64
C PHE A 83 2.92 9.73 11.81
N TYR A 84 3.51 10.08 10.66
CA TYR A 84 2.97 11.14 9.79
C TYR A 84 1.56 10.84 9.27
N ARG A 85 1.26 9.58 8.98
CA ARG A 85 -0.07 9.19 8.48
C ARG A 85 -1.13 9.41 9.55
N LYS A 86 -0.83 9.04 10.79
CA LYS A 86 -1.69 9.28 11.96
C LYS A 86 -1.78 10.76 12.30
N LEU A 87 -0.68 11.51 12.17
CA LEU A 87 -0.65 12.95 12.38
C LEU A 87 -1.64 13.68 11.47
N LYS A 88 -1.64 13.34 10.18
CA LYS A 88 -2.64 13.84 9.21
C LYS A 88 -4.06 13.39 9.54
N GLN A 89 -4.23 12.14 9.95
CA GLN A 89 -5.55 11.59 10.29
C GLN A 89 -6.18 12.30 11.50
N TYR A 90 -5.38 12.69 12.49
CA TYR A 90 -5.83 13.37 13.70
C TYR A 90 -5.73 14.89 13.64
N ASN A 91 -5.32 15.45 12.50
CA ASN A 91 -5.09 16.88 12.30
C ASN A 91 -4.20 17.49 13.40
N LEU A 92 -3.17 16.76 13.83
CA LEU A 92 -2.15 17.27 14.75
C LEU A 92 -1.06 17.97 13.94
N SER A 93 -0.43 18.98 14.54
CA SER A 93 0.68 19.73 13.95
C SER A 93 1.94 19.53 14.77
N LEU A 94 3.08 19.44 14.09
CA LEU A 94 4.39 19.52 14.72
C LEU A 94 4.88 20.94 14.51
N GLU A 95 4.81 21.78 15.54
CA GLU A 95 5.68 22.96 15.55
C GLU A 95 7.09 22.46 15.84
N ARG A 96 7.96 22.50 14.82
CA ARG A 96 9.39 22.40 15.08
C ARG A 96 9.75 23.62 15.92
N GLN A 97 10.06 23.41 17.19
CA GLN A 97 10.83 24.40 17.93
C GLN A 97 12.28 24.28 17.49
N ASP A 98 12.55 24.84 16.32
CA ASP A 98 13.91 25.16 15.90
C ASP A 98 14.40 26.28 16.82
N ALA A 99 15.24 25.91 17.79
CA ALA A 99 15.99 26.82 18.64
C ALA A 99 17.11 27.53 17.85
#